data_AF-A0A822DID9-F1
#
_entry.id   AF-A0A822DID9-F1
#
_cell.length_a   1.000
_cell.length_b   1.000
_cell.length_c   1.000
_cell.angle_alpha   90.00
_cell.angle_beta   90.00
_cell.angle_gamma   90.00
#
_symmetry.space_group_name_H-M   'P 1'
#
loop_
_entity.id
_entity.type
_entity.pdbx_description
1 polymer ?
#
loop_
_entity_poly.entity_id
_entity_poly.type
_entity_poly.pdbx_seq_one_letter_code
_entity_poly.pdbx_strand_id
1 'polypeptide(L)' 'RLITLSKQAKFGKWNASYTQDVGFLDVVGNDRKQAWIALGDMSKEHAMEEYVKLLLDRCSIFRTYLETQHVHNEDKDQL' A
#
# COMPACT_ATOMS: atom_id res chain seq x y z
N ARG A 1 3.83 -2.50 7.31
CA ARG A 1 3.11 -1.29 6.85
C ARG A 1 2.78 -1.34 5.36
N LEU A 2 3.75 -1.52 4.43
CA LEU A 2 3.46 -1.63 2.98
C LEU A 2 2.40 -2.70 2.65
N ILE A 3 2.59 -3.94 3.13
CA ILE A 3 1.62 -5.03 2.96
C ILE A 3 0.23 -4.69 3.50
N THR A 4 0.18 -3.91 4.57
CA THR A 4 -1.05 -3.52 5.23
C THR A 4 -1.83 -2.49 4.40
N LEU A 5 -1.13 -1.47 3.93
CA LEU A 5 -1.68 -0.43 3.05
C LEU A 5 -2.11 -1.02 1.70
N SER A 6 -1.37 -1.97 1.13
CA SER A 6 -1.78 -2.64 -0.11
C SER A 6 -3.04 -3.47 0.07
N LYS A 7 -3.21 -4.14 1.22
CA LYS A 7 -4.46 -4.84 1.56
C LYS A 7 -5.64 -3.87 1.73
N GLN A 8 -5.45 -2.76 2.44
CA GLN A 8 -6.49 -1.73 2.59
C GLN A 8 -6.87 -1.10 1.24
N ALA A 9 -5.90 -0.77 0.38
CA ALA A 9 -6.16 -0.24 -0.95
C ALA A 9 -6.97 -1.21 -1.82
N LYS A 10 -6.64 -2.51 -1.77
CA LYS A 10 -7.32 -3.53 -2.58
C LYS A 10 -8.71 -3.88 -2.05
N PHE A 11 -8.80 -4.23 -0.77
CA PHE A 11 -10.00 -4.81 -0.18
C PHE A 11 -10.81 -3.83 0.66
N GLY A 12 -10.22 -2.71 1.10
CA GLY A 12 -10.83 -1.76 2.03
C GLY A 12 -10.58 -2.16 3.47
N LYS A 13 -11.46 -1.70 4.36
CA LYS A 13 -11.44 -2.03 5.79
C LYS A 13 -11.41 -3.55 6.00
N TRP A 14 -10.65 -3.97 7.01
CA TRP A 14 -10.62 -5.37 7.40
C TRP A 14 -12.03 -5.91 7.74
N ASN A 15 -12.32 -7.10 7.24
CA ASN A 15 -13.53 -7.86 7.53
C ASN A 15 -13.12 -9.31 7.85
N ALA A 16 -13.79 -9.92 8.83
CA ALA A 16 -13.60 -11.31 9.21
C ALA A 16 -13.84 -12.29 8.04
N SER A 17 -14.62 -11.91 7.02
CA SER A 17 -14.83 -12.72 5.82
C SER A 17 -13.60 -12.87 4.92
N TYR A 18 -12.58 -12.00 5.05
CA TYR A 18 -11.40 -12.02 4.18
C TYR A 18 -10.30 -12.99 4.64
N THR A 19 -10.38 -13.52 5.86
CA THR A 19 -9.32 -14.35 6.42
C THR A 19 -9.88 -15.49 7.24
N GLN A 20 -9.44 -16.71 6.95
CA GLN A 20 -9.56 -17.83 7.88
C GLN A 20 -8.74 -17.53 9.14
N ASP A 21 -9.12 -18.08 10.30
CA ASP A 21 -8.40 -17.79 11.54
C ASP A 21 -6.91 -18.16 11.39
N VAL A 22 -6.05 -17.16 11.58
CA VAL A 22 -4.61 -17.35 11.64
C VAL A 22 -4.32 -18.26 12.82
N GLY A 23 -3.69 -19.40 12.55
CA GLY A 23 -3.37 -20.38 13.59
C GLY A 23 -2.50 -19.77 14.67
N PHE A 24 -2.60 -20.29 15.89
CA PHE A 24 -1.90 -19.77 17.07
C PHE A 24 -0.38 -19.55 16.87
N LEU A 25 0.26 -20.40 16.06
CA LEU A 25 1.70 -20.32 15.77
C LEU A 25 2.06 -19.36 14.61
N ASP A 26 1.08 -18.84 13.86
CA ASP A 26 1.30 -17.87 12.79
C ASP A 26 1.38 -16.44 13.34
N VAL A 27 2.44 -16.18 14.10
CA VAL A 27 2.71 -14.87 14.72
C VAL A 27 2.77 -13.76 13.66
N VAL A 28 3.42 -14.03 12.52
CA VAL A 28 3.57 -13.07 11.43
C VAL A 28 2.22 -12.76 10.78
N GLY A 29 1.36 -13.77 10.58
CA GLY A 29 0.00 -13.61 10.10
C GLY A 29 -0.85 -12.79 11.06
N ASN A 30 -0.75 -13.06 12.37
CA ASN A 30 -1.44 -12.29 13.39
C ASN A 30 -0.99 -10.82 13.39
N ASP A 31 0.31 -10.53 13.35
CA ASP A 31 0.82 -9.16 13.27
C ASP A 31 0.29 -8.41 12.04
N ARG A 32 0.25 -9.09 10.89
CA ARG A 32 -0.30 -8.51 9.65
C ARG A 32 -1.80 -8.24 9.77
N LYS A 33 -2.55 -9.14 10.41
CA LYS A 33 -3.99 -8.97 10.69
C LYS A 33 -4.22 -7.79 11.63
N GLN A 34 -3.52 -7.73 12.76
CA GLN A 34 -3.63 -6.64 13.73
C GLN A 34 -3.26 -5.29 13.11
N ALA A 35 -2.18 -5.23 12.31
CA ALA A 35 -1.79 -4.02 11.61
C ALA A 35 -2.88 -3.53 10.65
N TRP A 36 -3.61 -4.45 10.00
CA TRP A 36 -4.68 -4.10 9.06
C TRP A 36 -5.93 -3.63 9.79
N ILE A 37 -6.31 -4.31 10.88
CA ILE A 37 -7.38 -3.87 11.78
C ILE A 37 -7.10 -2.45 12.30
N ALA A 38 -5.85 -2.15 12.66
CA ALA A 38 -5.42 -0.83 13.14
C ALA A 38 -5.53 0.31 12.09
N LEU A 39 -5.73 0.00 10.80
CA LEU A 39 -6.03 1.03 9.79
C LEU A 39 -7.47 1.55 9.87
N GLY A 40 -8.37 0.83 10.57
CA GLY A 40 -9.73 1.27 10.82
C GLY A 40 -10.52 1.60 9.55
N ASP A 41 -11.18 2.76 9.55
CA ASP A 41 -12.03 3.26 8.45
C ASP A 41 -11.25 4.05 7.37
N MET A 42 -9.93 3.84 7.28
CA MET A 42 -9.12 4.41 6.21
C MET A 42 -9.71 4.07 4.82
N SER A 43 -9.94 5.08 3.99
CA SER A 43 -10.43 4.84 2.62
C SER A 43 -9.40 4.14 1.75
N LYS A 44 -9.85 3.55 0.64
CA LYS A 44 -8.95 2.88 -0.31
C LYS A 44 -7.99 3.88 -0.96
N GLU A 45 -8.51 5.06 -1.30
CA GLU A 45 -7.79 6.15 -1.95
C GLU A 45 -6.67 6.65 -1.03
N HIS A 46 -7.00 6.90 0.24
CA HIS A 46 -6.00 7.33 1.22
C HIS A 46 -4.94 6.24 1.47
N ALA A 47 -5.34 4.96 1.49
CA ALA A 47 -4.40 3.86 1.61
C ALA A 47 -3.44 3.76 0.40
N MET A 48 -3.91 4.05 -0.82
CA MET A 48 -3.07 4.11 -2.02
C MET A 48 -2.06 5.25 -1.93
N GLU A 49 -2.50 6.45 -1.54
CA GLU A 49 -1.61 7.60 -1.36
C GLU A 49 -0.50 7.31 -0.36
N GLU A 50 -0.86 6.80 0.83
CA GLU A 50 0.10 6.46 1.88
C GLU A 50 1.04 5.32 1.46
N TYR A 51 0.55 4.37 0.66
CA TYR A 51 1.39 3.32 0.10
C TYR A 51 2.46 3.88 -0.83
N VAL A 52 2.07 4.76 -1.76
CA VAL A 52 3.00 5.38 -2.71
C VAL A 52 3.99 6.29 -1.99
N LYS A 53 3.56 7.11 -1.03
CA LYS A 53 4.45 7.95 -0.22
C LYS A 53 5.50 7.13 0.51
N LEU A 54 5.07 6.04 1.17
CA LEU A 54 5.99 5.14 1.88
C LEU A 54 6.95 4.42 0.92
N LEU A 55 6.50 4.07 -0.29
CA LEU A 55 7.36 3.46 -1.30
C LEU A 55 8.43 4.45 -1.80
N LEU A 56 8.06 5.71 -2.04
CA LEU A 56 8.98 6.77 -2.46
C LEU A 56 10.02 7.10 -1.40
N ASP A 57 9.63 7.09 -0.13
CA ASP A 57 10.55 7.31 0.99
C ASP A 57 11.58 6.18 1.12
N ARG A 58 11.15 4.93 0.93
CA ARG A 58 12.01 3.74 1.10
C ARG A 58 12.81 3.38 -0.14
N CYS A 59 12.39 3.82 -1.32
CA CYS A 59 13.03 3.50 -2.59
C CYS A 59 13.34 4.77 -3.39
N SER A 60 14.54 5.32 -3.20
CA SER A 60 15.00 6.52 -3.93
C SER A 60 15.06 6.31 -5.44
N ILE A 61 15.43 5.11 -5.89
CA ILE A 61 15.47 4.75 -7.32
C ILE A 61 14.07 4.84 -7.94
N PHE A 62 13.03 4.45 -7.19
CA PHE A 62 11.66 4.53 -7.67
C PHE A 62 11.21 5.99 -7.88
N ARG A 63 11.61 6.90 -6.98
CA ARG A 63 11.37 8.34 -7.16
C ARG A 63 12.04 8.86 -8.44
N THR A 64 13.33 8.60 -8.62
CA THR A 64 14.07 9.04 -9.82
C THR A 64 13.47 8.48 -11.11
N TYR A 65 13.02 7.22 -11.07
CA TYR A 65 12.32 6.61 -12.20
C TYR A 65 11.04 7.35 -12.56
N LEU A 66 10.18 7.66 -11.56
CA LEU A 66 8.95 8.41 -11.82
C LEU A 66 9.24 9.81 -12.38
N GLU A 67 10.17 10.55 -11.79
CA GLU A 67 10.55 11.88 -12.26
C GLU A 67 11.02 11.85 -13.72
N THR A 68 11.87 10.88 -14.09
CA THR A 68 12.32 10.69 -15.47
C THR A 68 11.17 10.34 -16.42
N GLN A 69 10.23 9.49 -16.00
CA GLN A 69 9.07 9.13 -16.81
C GLN A 69 8.09 10.29 -16.99
N HIS A 70 7.90 11.13 -15.96
CA HIS A 70 7.06 12.32 -16.05
C HIS A 70 7.59 13.29 -17.11
N VAL A 71 8.89 13.63 -17.03
CA VAL A 71 9.56 14.51 -18.01
C VAL A 71 9.44 13.95 -19.43
N HIS A 72 9.74 12.66 -19.61
CA HIS A 72 9.66 12.01 -20.93
C HIS A 72 8.26 12.00 -21.55
N ASN A 73 7.20 11.97 -20.72
CA ASN A 73 5.83 12.04 -21.22
C ASN A 73 5.41 13.48 -21.55
N GLU A 74 5.84 14.48 -20.76
CA GLU A 74 5.60 15.90 -21.06
C GLU A 74 6.28 16.32 -22.38
N ASP A 75 7.48 15.82 -22.66
CA ASP A 75 8.20 16.08 -23.91
C ASP A 75 7.47 15.50 -25.14
N LYS A 76 6.70 14.41 -24.97
CA LYS A 76 5.95 13.77 -26.06
C LYS A 76 4.62 14.46 -26.36
N ASP A 77 3.96 15.03 -25.36
CA ASP A 77 2.69 15.72 -25.53
C ASP A 77 2.87 17.13 -26.14
N GLN A 78 4.10 17.63 -26.21
CA GLN A 78 4.45 18.93 -26.80
C GLN A 78 4.89 18.87 -28.29
N LEU A 79 4.90 17.67 -28.89
CA LEU A 79 5.23 17.42 -30.31
C LEU A 79 3.98 17.08 -31.12
#